data_AF-A0A238DM86-F1
#
_entry.id   AF-A0A238DM86-F1
#
_cell.length_a   1.000
_cell.length_b   1.000
_cell.length_c   1.000
_cell.angle_alpha   90.00
_cell.angle_beta   90.00
_cell.angle_gamma   90.00
#
_symmetry.space_group_name_H-M   'P 1'
#
loop_
_entity.id
_entity.type
_entity.pdbx_description
1 polymer ?
#
loop_
_entity_poly.entity_id
_entity_poly.type
_entity_poly.pdbx_seq_one_letter_code
_entity_poly.pdbx_strand_id
1 'polypeptide(L)' 'MNVATRLESGICHVNGPTVHDEAQMPFGGVKGSGYGRFGGKAGAHEFTEPRWISVQTPPRHDPF' A
#
# COMPACT_ATOMS: atom_id res chain seq x y z
N MET A 1 18.52 -9.74 10.70
CA MET A 1 17.40 -8.80 10.43
C MET A 1 17.07 -7.83 11.57
N ASN A 2 17.55 -8.02 12.80
CA ASN A 2 17.15 -7.24 13.98
C ASN A 2 17.32 -5.71 13.86
N VAL A 3 18.34 -5.21 13.14
CA VAL A 3 18.52 -3.76 12.95
C VAL A 3 17.50 -3.19 11.95
N ALA A 4 17.34 -3.81 10.78
CA ALA A 4 16.45 -3.34 9.72
C ALA A 4 15.00 -3.18 10.19
N THR A 5 14.50 -4.11 11.00
CA THR A 5 13.13 -4.09 11.53
C THR A 5 12.89 -3.02 12.60
N ARG A 6 13.96 -2.42 13.16
CA ARG A 6 13.87 -1.34 14.16
C ARG A 6 14.03 0.05 13.54
N LEU A 7 14.40 0.13 12.26
CA LEU A 7 14.51 1.41 11.56
C LEU A 7 13.12 1.93 11.21
N GLU A 8 12.85 3.19 11.56
CA GLU A 8 11.62 3.86 11.17
C GLU A 8 11.80 4.54 9.80
N SER A 9 11.84 3.72 8.75
CA SER A 9 11.89 4.15 7.36
C SER A 9 10.85 3.39 6.53
N GLY A 10 10.47 3.96 5.38
CA GLY A 10 9.57 3.25 4.46
C GLY A 10 10.27 2.18 3.63
N ILE A 11 11.60 2.26 3.48
CA ILE A 11 12.43 1.34 2.69
C ILE A 11 13.73 1.07 3.46
N CYS A 12 14.20 -0.18 3.44
CA CYS A 12 15.49 -0.58 3.98
C CYS A 12 16.09 -1.68 3.09
N HIS A 13 17.32 -1.49 2.63
CA HIS A 13 18.07 -2.48 1.87
C HIS A 13 19.19 -3.05 2.74
N VAL A 14 19.13 -4.34 3.05
CA VAL A 14 20.21 -5.02 3.78
C VAL A 14 21.29 -5.42 2.78
N ASN A 15 22.52 -4.95 2.99
CA ASN A 15 23.66 -5.15 2.08
C ASN A 15 23.46 -4.59 0.66
N GLY A 16 22.50 -3.66 0.50
CA GLY A 16 22.26 -2.93 -0.74
C GLY A 16 22.44 -1.42 -0.53
N PRO A 17 22.62 -0.66 -1.62
CA PRO A 17 22.70 0.80 -1.55
C PRO A 17 21.35 1.40 -1.13
N THR A 18 21.39 2.63 -0.62
CA THR A 18 20.16 3.39 -0.30
C THR A 18 19.44 3.90 -1.55
N VAL A 19 20.15 4.06 -2.67
CA VAL A 19 19.58 4.44 -3.97
C VAL A 19 19.23 3.17 -4.72
N HIS A 20 17.97 2.76 -4.65
CA HIS A 20 17.44 1.61 -5.35
C HIS A 20 15.93 1.76 -5.52
N ASP A 21 15.43 1.51 -6.73
CA ASP A 21 14.00 1.54 -7.04
C ASP A 21 13.68 0.55 -8.16
N GLU A 22 12.50 -0.05 -8.09
CA GLU A 22 11.96 -0.97 -9.08
C GLU A 22 10.45 -0.72 -9.21
N ALA A 23 9.96 -0.60 -10.45
CA ALA A 23 8.59 -0.15 -10.74
C ALA A 23 7.49 -0.97 -10.04
N GLN A 24 7.74 -2.26 -9.80
CA GLN A 24 6.79 -3.17 -9.14
C GLN A 24 6.83 -3.12 -7.60
N MET A 25 7.82 -2.45 -6.99
CA MET A 25 7.99 -2.38 -5.54
C MET A 25 7.34 -1.11 -4.97
N PRO A 26 6.83 -1.14 -3.72
CA PRO A 26 6.25 0.04 -3.09
C PRO A 26 7.34 1.03 -2.67
N PHE A 27 7.33 2.22 -3.26
CA PHE A 27 8.27 3.30 -2.96
C PHE A 27 7.59 4.42 -2.16
N GLY A 28 8.10 4.74 -0.97
CA GLY A 28 7.63 5.87 -0.16
C GLY A 28 8.16 5.85 1.27
N GLY A 29 7.93 6.94 2.00
CA GLY A 29 8.53 7.19 3.31
C GLY A 29 7.57 7.15 4.49
N VAL A 30 8.06 7.62 5.64
CA VAL A 30 7.29 7.87 6.87
C VAL A 30 7.82 9.15 7.53
N LYS A 31 7.11 9.69 8.53
CA LYS A 31 7.48 10.91 9.27
C LYS A 31 7.56 12.13 8.35
N GLY A 32 8.60 12.96 8.48
CA GLY A 32 8.81 14.15 7.65
C GLY A 32 8.99 13.84 6.15
N SER A 33 9.20 12.58 5.77
CA SER A 33 9.24 12.15 4.38
C SER A 33 7.85 11.98 3.74
N GLY A 34 6.76 12.14 4.50
CA GLY A 34 5.38 12.07 4.01
C GLY A 34 4.71 10.71 4.20
N TYR A 35 3.64 10.49 3.44
CA TYR A 35 2.77 9.31 3.45
C TYR A 35 2.42 8.86 2.03
N GLY A 36 1.78 7.69 1.91
CA GLY A 36 1.42 7.06 0.64
C GLY A 36 2.59 6.28 0.00
N ARG A 37 2.30 5.53 -1.08
CA ARG A 37 3.29 4.71 -1.80
C ARG A 37 3.09 4.76 -3.31
N PHE A 38 4.18 4.91 -4.06
CA PHE A 38 4.21 4.66 -5.51
C PHE A 38 4.64 3.23 -5.80
N GLY A 39 4.46 2.78 -7.05
CA GLY A 39 4.96 1.49 -7.52
C GLY A 39 4.12 0.28 -7.09
N GLY A 40 4.10 -0.72 -7.96
CA GLY A 40 3.34 -1.95 -7.77
C GLY A 40 1.86 -1.74 -7.46
N LYS A 41 1.29 -2.67 -6.67
CA LYS A 41 -0.12 -2.61 -6.25
C LYS A 41 -0.41 -1.45 -5.30
N ALA A 42 0.58 -1.06 -4.48
CA ALA A 42 0.41 0.05 -3.54
C ALA A 42 0.19 1.36 -4.30
N GLY A 43 1.00 1.63 -5.34
CA GLY A 43 0.80 2.76 -6.23
C GLY A 43 -0.53 2.74 -6.97
N ALA A 44 -0.99 1.57 -7.43
CA ALA A 44 -2.31 1.46 -8.06
C ALA A 44 -3.43 1.92 -7.12
N HIS A 45 -3.35 1.56 -5.83
CA HIS A 45 -4.36 1.94 -4.84
C HIS A 45 -4.41 3.46 -4.59
N GLU A 46 -3.30 4.19 -4.71
CA GLU A 46 -3.29 5.66 -4.53
C GLU A 46 -4.07 6.42 -5.63
N PHE A 47 -4.29 5.79 -6.78
CA PHE A 47 -4.95 6.41 -7.94
C PHE A 47 -6.29 5.76 -8.30
N THR A 48 -6.82 4.90 -7.43
CA THR A 48 -8.10 4.22 -7.65
C THR A 48 -9.01 4.34 -6.43
N GLU A 49 -10.30 4.49 -6.67
CA GLU A 49 -11.31 4.48 -5.61
C GLU A 49 -11.95 3.07 -5.51
N PRO A 50 -11.86 2.38 -4.36
CA PRO A 50 -12.52 1.10 -4.18
C PRO A 50 -14.04 1.27 -4.18
N ARG A 51 -14.73 0.58 -5.11
CA ARG A 51 -16.19 0.62 -5.22
C ARG A 51 -16.83 -0.68 -4.76
N TRP A 52 -17.59 -0.63 -3.69
CA TRP A 52 -18.46 -1.73 -3.30
C TRP A 52 -19.79 -1.64 -4.06
N ILE A 53 -20.02 -2.62 -4.94
CA ILE A 53 -21.22 -2.69 -5.78
C ILE A 53 -21.91 -4.02 -5.48
N SER A 54 -23.21 -3.96 -5.18
CA SER A 54 -24.03 -5.16 -4.96
C SER A 54 -25.23 -5.16 -5.90
N VAL A 55 -25.70 -6.36 -6.22
CA VAL A 55 -26.91 -6.59 -7.01
C VAL A 55 -27.77 -7.56 -6.22
N GLN A 56 -28.98 -7.14 -5.88
CA GLN A 56 -29.96 -7.99 -5.21
C GLN A 56 -30.75 -8.75 -6.28
N THR A 57 -30.73 -10.09 -6.25
CA THR A 57 -31.36 -10.92 -7.29
C THR A 57 -32.79 -11.34 -6.93
N PRO A 58 -33.07 -12.00 -5.79
CA PRO A 58 -34.44 -12.17 -5.30
C PRO A 58 -34.88 -10.98 -4.43
N PRO A 59 -36.19 -10.71 -4.31
CA PRO A 59 -36.72 -9.80 -3.30
C PRO A 59 -36.21 -10.18 -1.90
N ARG A 60 -35.62 -9.22 -1.19
CA ARG A 60 -35.20 -9.40 0.20
C ARG A 60 -36.47 -9.33 1.05
N HIS A 61 -36.67 -10.34 1.89
CA HIS A 61 -37.72 -10.27 2.90
C HIS A 61 -37.16 -9.46 4.07
N ASP A 62 -37.69 -8.25 4.25
CA ASP A 62 -37.39 -7.46 5.43
C ASP A 62 -38.12 -8.09 6.64
N PRO A 63 -37.50 -8.09 7.84
CA PRO A 63 -38.02 -8.82 9.00
C PRO A 63 -39.26 -8.18 9.66
N PHE A 64 -39.78 -7.07 9.12
CA PHE A 64 -40.95 -6.33 9.63
C PHE A 64 -41.87 -5.91 8.49
#